data_AF-A0A9X3QJ53-F1
#
_entry.id   AF-A0A9X3QJ53-F1
#
_cell.length_a   1.000
_cell.length_b   1.000
_cell.length_c   1.000
_cell.angle_alpha   90.00
_cell.angle_beta   90.00
_cell.angle_gamma   90.00
#
_symmetry.space_group_name_H-M   'P 1'
#
loop_
_entity.id
_entity.type
_entity.pdbx_description
1 polymer ?
#
loop_
_entity_poly.entity_id
_entity_poly.type
_entity_poly.pdbx_seq_one_letter_code
_entity_poly.pdbx_strand_id
1 'polypeptide(L)'
;MLVMSDKQQPKHVLTNIDSYIPFSIEFSDSGLADLYWRCGNGKTCLFELGLSNTGEVINITLVSINSSNILKNNNKYKIPFPVENFLPKFDVSEWNISEDYSSIFRDDFNYELQLIVGLDYLVLTYLNIEKSVYYFKNEELYFGFNSNKELSSIHLTNITAEEVEIIKRNFSV
;
A
#
# COMPACT_ATOMS: atom_id res chain seq x y z
N MET A 1 -13.42 2.03 2.42
CA MET A 1 -12.18 1.39 2.91
C MET A 1 -12.12 -0.03 2.41
N LEU A 2 -10.94 -0.50 2.03
CA LEU A 2 -10.77 -1.87 1.57
C LEU A 2 -10.68 -2.83 2.77
N VAL A 3 -11.55 -3.83 2.78
CA VAL A 3 -11.69 -4.82 3.85
C VAL A 3 -11.13 -6.15 3.39
N MET A 4 -10.35 -6.80 4.25
CA MET A 4 -9.84 -8.14 3.98
C MET A 4 -10.95 -9.19 4.12
N SER A 5 -11.08 -10.04 3.11
CA SER A 5 -12.04 -11.15 3.06
C SER A 5 -11.40 -12.49 3.39
N ASP A 6 -10.17 -12.73 2.93
CA ASP A 6 -9.48 -14.03 3.08
C ASP A 6 -7.95 -13.88 3.04
N LYS A 7 -7.22 -14.98 3.18
CA LYS A 7 -5.75 -15.09 3.10
C LYS A 7 -5.37 -15.93 1.87
N GLN A 8 -4.23 -15.63 1.27
CA GLN A 8 -3.63 -16.44 0.22
C GLN A 8 -2.14 -16.66 0.49
N GLN A 9 -1.55 -17.60 -0.24
CA GLN A 9 -0.13 -17.90 -0.11
C GLN A 9 0.72 -16.68 -0.50
N PRO A 10 1.86 -16.45 0.19
CA PRO A 10 2.82 -15.44 -0.21
C PRO A 10 3.27 -15.62 -1.66
N LYS A 11 3.57 -14.52 -2.34
CA LYS A 11 4.09 -14.45 -3.71
C LYS A 11 5.38 -13.63 -3.70
N HIS A 12 6.24 -13.88 -4.69
CA HIS A 12 7.42 -13.04 -4.85
C HIS A 12 6.99 -11.62 -5.26
N VAL A 13 7.71 -10.60 -4.79
CA VAL A 13 7.45 -9.21 -5.15
C VAL A 13 8.68 -8.55 -5.76
N LEU A 14 8.42 -7.65 -6.68
CA LEU A 14 9.41 -6.73 -7.24
C LEU A 14 9.05 -5.32 -6.77
N THR A 15 9.87 -4.79 -5.87
CA THR A 15 9.76 -3.42 -5.37
C THR A 15 10.58 -2.49 -6.25
N ASN A 16 10.02 -1.33 -6.63
CA ASN A 16 10.71 -0.28 -7.38
C ASN A 16 10.52 1.08 -6.68
N ILE A 17 11.61 1.81 -6.49
CA ILE A 17 11.66 3.16 -5.93
C ILE A 17 12.46 4.04 -6.88
N ASP A 18 11.86 5.14 -7.35
CA ASP A 18 12.50 6.06 -8.30
C ASP A 18 12.19 7.54 -8.01
N SER A 19 12.62 8.43 -8.90
CA SER A 19 12.43 9.88 -8.77
C SER A 19 11.06 10.39 -9.22
N TYR A 20 10.25 9.56 -9.86
CA TYR A 20 8.94 9.93 -10.42
C TYR A 20 7.80 9.57 -9.48
N ILE A 21 7.84 8.37 -8.88
CA ILE A 21 6.86 7.91 -7.89
C ILE A 21 7.56 7.42 -6.62
N PRO A 22 6.96 7.60 -5.43
CA PRO A 22 7.55 7.12 -4.18
C PRO A 22 7.88 5.62 -4.17
N PHE A 23 6.94 4.77 -4.56
CA PHE A 23 7.22 3.35 -4.76
C PHE A 23 6.13 2.68 -5.60
N SER A 24 6.51 1.61 -6.28
CA SER A 24 5.59 0.61 -6.85
C SER A 24 6.06 -0.80 -6.49
N ILE A 25 5.10 -1.72 -6.41
CA ILE A 25 5.33 -3.13 -6.10
C ILE A 25 4.50 -3.96 -7.06
N GLU A 26 5.15 -4.91 -7.74
CA GLU A 26 4.51 -5.88 -8.61
C GLU A 26 4.64 -7.29 -8.00
N PHE A 27 3.54 -8.04 -7.97
CA PHE A 27 3.56 -9.42 -7.48
C PHE A 27 3.83 -10.37 -8.66
N SER A 28 4.82 -11.26 -8.54
CA SER A 28 5.18 -12.21 -9.60
C SER A 28 3.97 -13.03 -10.06
N ASP A 29 3.96 -13.40 -11.34
CA ASP A 29 2.88 -14.18 -11.98
C ASP A 29 1.50 -13.50 -12.00
N SER A 30 1.46 -12.20 -11.68
CA SER A 30 0.23 -11.42 -11.70
C SER A 30 0.09 -10.73 -13.05
N GLY A 31 -1.04 -10.95 -13.74
CA GLY A 31 -1.37 -10.25 -14.97
C GLY A 31 -1.69 -8.77 -14.75
N LEU A 32 -2.40 -8.16 -15.70
CA LEU A 32 -2.99 -6.84 -15.45
C LEU A 32 -4.05 -6.96 -14.35
N ALA A 33 -4.12 -5.96 -13.46
CA ALA A 33 -5.16 -5.93 -12.46
C ALA A 33 -6.53 -5.75 -13.13
N ASP A 34 -7.52 -6.50 -12.67
CA ASP A 34 -8.90 -6.41 -13.14
C ASP A 34 -9.60 -5.19 -12.53
N LEU A 35 -9.25 -4.88 -11.28
CA LEU A 35 -9.88 -3.86 -10.45
C LEU A 35 -8.81 -2.99 -9.80
N TYR A 36 -9.14 -1.73 -9.55
CA TYR A 36 -8.28 -0.79 -8.82
C TYR A 36 -9.05 -0.14 -7.69
N TRP A 37 -8.50 -0.24 -6.49
CA TRP A 37 -8.90 0.61 -5.38
C TRP A 37 -7.95 1.80 -5.29
N ARG A 38 -8.49 3.01 -5.34
CA ARG A 38 -7.71 4.25 -5.29
C ARG A 38 -8.08 5.04 -4.05
N CYS A 39 -7.09 5.45 -3.27
CA CYS A 39 -7.32 6.15 -2.02
C CYS A 39 -6.38 7.36 -1.84
N GLY A 40 -6.68 8.16 -0.82
CA GLY A 40 -6.01 9.42 -0.54
C GLY A 40 -7.00 10.58 -0.63
N ASN A 41 -6.57 11.70 -1.21
CA ASN A 41 -7.45 12.85 -1.44
C ASN A 41 -7.61 13.21 -2.93
N GLY A 42 -7.04 12.40 -3.82
CA GLY A 42 -7.12 12.53 -5.28
C GLY A 42 -6.44 13.78 -5.87
N LYS A 43 -5.82 14.63 -5.03
CA LYS A 43 -5.21 15.90 -5.44
C LYS A 43 -3.72 15.95 -5.14
N THR A 44 -3.36 15.67 -3.89
CA THR A 44 -1.99 15.75 -3.40
C THR A 44 -1.48 14.42 -2.86
N CYS A 45 -2.38 13.46 -2.62
CA CYS A 45 -2.06 12.11 -2.24
C CYS A 45 -2.93 11.13 -3.04
N LEU A 46 -2.28 10.19 -3.72
CA LEU A 46 -2.92 9.12 -4.45
C LEU A 46 -2.15 7.82 -4.24
N PHE A 47 -2.84 6.82 -3.73
CA PHE A 47 -2.39 5.45 -3.59
C PHE A 47 -3.34 4.54 -4.37
N GLU A 48 -2.79 3.55 -5.04
CA GLU A 48 -3.52 2.59 -5.86
C GLU A 48 -3.14 1.16 -5.46
N LEU A 49 -4.16 0.31 -5.33
CA LEU A 49 -4.03 -1.12 -5.12
C LEU A 49 -4.75 -1.84 -6.26
N GLY A 50 -3.97 -2.50 -7.12
CA GLY A 50 -4.50 -3.36 -8.17
C GLY A 50 -4.88 -4.72 -7.59
N LEU A 51 -6.08 -5.18 -7.94
CA LEU A 51 -6.69 -6.42 -7.49
C LEU A 51 -7.15 -7.26 -8.68
N SER A 52 -7.18 -8.58 -8.53
CA SER A 52 -7.94 -9.45 -9.42
C SER A 52 -9.44 -9.33 -9.15
N ASN A 53 -10.26 -9.85 -10.06
CA ASN A 53 -11.71 -9.96 -9.88
C ASN A 53 -12.13 -10.87 -8.71
N THR A 54 -11.19 -11.59 -8.09
CA THR A 54 -11.42 -12.32 -6.85
C THR A 54 -10.84 -11.63 -5.62
N GLY A 55 -10.18 -10.47 -5.77
CA GLY A 55 -9.63 -9.67 -4.67
C GLY A 55 -8.19 -10.00 -4.31
N GLU A 56 -7.47 -10.76 -5.14
CA GLU A 56 -6.05 -11.02 -4.92
C GLU A 56 -5.21 -9.80 -5.28
N VAL A 57 -4.20 -9.48 -4.47
CA VAL A 57 -3.29 -8.36 -4.77
C VAL A 57 -2.44 -8.66 -6.00
N ILE A 58 -2.40 -7.70 -6.92
CA ILE A 58 -1.68 -7.76 -8.19
C ILE A 58 -0.52 -6.76 -8.21
N ASN A 59 -0.81 -5.52 -7.83
CA ASN A 59 0.20 -4.46 -7.74
C ASN A 59 -0.20 -3.42 -6.68
N ILE A 60 0.79 -2.64 -6.24
CA ILE A 60 0.63 -1.55 -5.29
C ILE A 60 1.44 -0.37 -5.81
N THR A 61 0.86 0.83 -5.81
CA THR A 61 1.56 2.04 -6.21
C THR A 61 1.20 3.19 -5.29
N LEU A 62 2.19 3.82 -4.66
CA LEU A 62 2.01 5.15 -4.12
C LEU A 62 2.34 6.14 -5.25
N VAL A 63 1.31 6.64 -5.93
CA VAL A 63 1.46 7.47 -7.14
C VAL A 63 1.93 8.87 -6.78
N SER A 64 1.36 9.46 -5.74
CA SER A 64 1.77 10.79 -5.27
C SER A 64 1.53 10.95 -3.77
N ILE A 65 2.36 11.79 -3.16
CA ILE A 65 2.18 12.21 -1.77
C ILE A 65 2.76 13.63 -1.59
N ASN A 66 2.07 14.46 -0.82
CA ASN A 66 2.54 15.80 -0.50
C ASN A 66 3.73 15.72 0.48
N SER A 67 4.72 16.60 0.32
CA SER A 67 5.88 16.62 1.22
C SER A 67 5.52 16.89 2.68
N SER A 68 4.46 17.65 2.95
CA SER A 68 3.93 17.86 4.31
C SER A 68 3.34 16.60 4.95
N ASN A 69 3.01 15.58 4.15
CA ASN A 69 2.54 14.27 4.60
C ASN A 69 3.69 13.26 4.77
N ILE A 70 4.95 13.68 4.63
CA ILE A 70 6.11 12.81 4.82
C ILE A 70 6.80 13.11 6.16
N LEU A 71 6.93 12.08 7.01
CA LEU A 71 7.66 12.15 8.27
C LEU A 71 8.99 11.43 8.17
N LYS A 72 10.08 12.13 8.47
CA LYS A 72 11.43 11.55 8.53
C LYS A 72 11.66 10.94 9.90
N ASN A 73 12.15 9.70 9.93
CA ASN A 73 12.45 8.97 11.15
C ASN A 73 13.86 8.37 11.09
N ASN A 74 14.73 8.73 12.03
CA ASN A 74 16.12 8.27 12.08
C ASN A 74 16.30 6.92 12.79
N ASN A 75 15.25 6.10 12.82
CA ASN A 75 15.26 4.77 13.43
C ASN A 75 15.21 3.69 12.35
N LYS A 76 15.74 2.50 12.68
CA LYS A 76 15.54 1.28 11.89
C LYS A 76 14.14 0.73 12.06
N TYR A 77 13.71 -0.11 11.12
CA TYR A 77 12.42 -0.78 11.17
C TYR A 77 12.27 -1.61 12.44
N LYS A 78 11.09 -1.53 13.06
CA LYS A 78 10.68 -2.40 14.15
C LYS A 78 9.61 -3.32 13.62
N ILE A 79 9.86 -4.63 13.69
CA ILE A 79 8.92 -5.64 13.22
C ILE A 79 7.60 -5.50 14.01
N PRO A 80 6.45 -5.37 13.33
CA PRO A 80 5.16 -5.28 13.98
C PRO A 80 4.73 -6.64 14.53
N PHE A 81 3.83 -6.63 15.51
CA PHE A 81 3.28 -7.83 16.13
C PHE A 81 1.81 -7.60 16.52
N PRO A 82 0.91 -8.60 16.37
CA PRO A 82 1.12 -9.94 15.79
C PRO A 82 1.30 -9.92 14.26
N VAL A 83 2.06 -10.88 13.72
CA VAL A 83 2.28 -11.05 12.28
C VAL A 83 2.05 -12.49 11.84
N GLU A 84 1.43 -12.67 10.68
CA GLU A 84 1.31 -13.96 9.99
C GLU A 84 1.93 -13.89 8.59
N ASN A 85 2.46 -15.01 8.09
CA ASN A 85 3.08 -15.08 6.76
C ASN A 85 2.05 -15.49 5.69
N PHE A 86 1.24 -14.53 5.26
CA PHE A 86 0.28 -14.67 4.17
C PHE A 86 0.20 -13.36 3.40
N LEU A 87 -0.40 -13.40 2.22
CA LEU A 87 -0.85 -12.22 1.50
C LEU A 87 -2.37 -12.06 1.74
N PRO A 88 -2.88 -10.83 1.96
CA PRO A 88 -4.31 -10.64 2.11
C PRO A 88 -5.03 -10.81 0.76
N LYS A 89 -6.30 -11.21 0.84
CA LYS A 89 -7.29 -11.16 -0.22
C LYS A 89 -8.41 -10.23 0.24
N PHE A 90 -8.86 -9.35 -0.65
CA PHE A 90 -9.77 -8.27 -0.31
C PHE A 90 -11.20 -8.55 -0.80
N ASP A 91 -12.18 -7.96 -0.13
CA ASP A 91 -13.56 -8.01 -0.58
C ASP A 91 -13.76 -7.08 -1.79
N VAL A 92 -14.15 -7.67 -2.91
CA VAL A 92 -14.43 -6.97 -4.18
C VAL A 92 -15.91 -7.02 -4.57
N SER A 93 -16.78 -7.49 -3.69
CA SER A 93 -18.22 -7.66 -3.97
C SER A 93 -18.95 -6.36 -4.29
N GLU A 94 -18.43 -5.22 -3.84
CA GLU A 94 -19.02 -3.90 -4.08
C GLU A 94 -18.62 -3.26 -5.42
N TRP A 95 -17.75 -3.90 -6.23
CA TRP A 95 -17.42 -3.40 -7.56
C TRP A 95 -18.57 -3.66 -8.54
N ASN A 96 -19.16 -2.57 -9.05
CA ASN A 96 -20.21 -2.62 -10.06
C ASN A 96 -19.59 -2.53 -11.47
N ILE A 97 -19.02 -3.64 -11.94
CA ILE A 97 -18.36 -3.71 -13.26
C ILE A 97 -19.39 -3.52 -14.38
N SER A 98 -19.08 -2.63 -15.31
CA SER A 98 -19.85 -2.37 -16.52
C SER A 98 -18.92 -2.36 -17.75
N GLU A 99 -19.47 -2.08 -18.93
CA GLU A 99 -18.66 -1.93 -20.16
C GLU A 99 -17.77 -0.67 -20.15
N ASP A 100 -18.06 0.31 -19.29
CA ASP A 100 -17.21 1.49 -19.13
C ASP A 100 -15.93 1.13 -18.36
N TYR A 101 -14.78 1.46 -18.96
CA TYR A 101 -13.47 1.28 -18.33
C TYR A 101 -13.37 1.96 -16.96
N SER A 102 -14.10 3.06 -16.75
CA SER A 102 -14.12 3.74 -15.45
C SER A 102 -14.63 2.85 -14.30
N SER A 103 -15.45 1.82 -14.61
CA SER A 103 -16.08 0.95 -13.60
C SER A 103 -15.13 -0.02 -12.89
N ILE A 104 -13.90 -0.17 -13.39
CA ILE A 104 -12.87 -0.97 -12.70
C ILE A 104 -12.28 -0.23 -11.49
N PHE A 105 -12.42 1.09 -11.45
CA PHE A 105 -11.88 1.94 -10.39
C PHE A 105 -12.92 2.16 -9.29
N ARG A 106 -12.49 1.96 -8.05
CA ARG A 106 -13.21 2.40 -6.86
C ARG A 106 -12.41 3.49 -6.17
N ASP A 107 -12.94 4.69 -6.22
CA ASP A 107 -12.30 5.89 -5.67
C ASP A 107 -12.81 6.19 -4.26
N ASP A 108 -11.96 5.98 -3.26
CA ASP A 108 -12.22 6.40 -1.89
C ASP A 108 -11.29 7.58 -1.51
N PHE A 109 -11.61 8.79 -1.99
CA PHE A 109 -10.78 9.99 -1.76
C PHE A 109 -11.06 10.73 -0.44
N ASN A 110 -11.45 9.98 0.60
CA ASN A 110 -11.77 10.51 1.92
C ASN A 110 -10.69 10.17 2.96
N TYR A 111 -9.46 9.85 2.54
CA TYR A 111 -8.40 9.38 3.42
C TYR A 111 -7.19 10.30 3.43
N GLU A 112 -6.68 10.56 4.64
CA GLU A 112 -5.43 11.27 4.83
C GLU A 112 -4.29 10.27 4.95
N LEU A 113 -3.36 10.32 3.99
CA LEU A 113 -2.19 9.43 3.97
C LEU A 113 -0.98 10.11 4.60
N GLN A 114 -0.15 9.34 5.27
CA GLN A 114 1.16 9.77 5.75
C GLN A 114 2.20 8.71 5.45
N LEU A 115 3.32 9.13 4.88
CA LEU A 115 4.48 8.26 4.63
C LEU A 115 5.56 8.56 5.66
N ILE A 116 5.92 7.55 6.43
CA ILE A 116 7.07 7.60 7.33
C ILE A 116 8.27 7.03 6.58
N VAL A 117 9.36 7.78 6.51
CA VAL A 117 10.62 7.39 5.88
C VAL A 117 11.64 7.12 6.96
N GLY A 118 11.96 5.83 7.14
CA GLY A 118 12.95 5.33 8.10
C GLY A 118 14.37 5.32 7.55
N LEU A 119 15.27 4.63 8.27
CA LEU A 119 16.62 4.35 7.77
C LEU A 119 16.66 3.23 6.72
N ASP A 120 15.74 2.27 6.81
CA ASP A 120 15.70 1.03 6.01
C ASP A 120 14.26 0.59 5.68
N TYR A 121 13.30 1.51 5.78
CA TYR A 121 11.89 1.22 5.56
C TYR A 121 11.07 2.43 5.14
N LEU A 122 9.93 2.16 4.53
CA LEU A 122 8.82 3.08 4.32
C LEU A 122 7.56 2.53 5.01
N VAL A 123 6.78 3.40 5.65
CA VAL A 123 5.48 3.02 6.23
C VAL A 123 4.43 4.03 5.76
N LEU A 124 3.50 3.57 4.92
CA LEU A 124 2.30 4.30 4.55
C LEU A 124 1.22 4.03 5.60
N THR A 125 0.66 5.08 6.20
CA THR A 125 -0.42 5.00 7.18
C THR A 125 -1.61 5.85 6.76
N TYR A 126 -2.79 5.45 7.21
CA TYR A 126 -4.05 6.14 7.02
C TYR A 126 -4.40 6.83 8.35
N LEU A 127 -4.44 8.17 8.37
CA LEU A 127 -4.48 8.96 9.60
C LEU A 127 -5.88 9.05 10.23
N ASN A 128 -6.93 8.96 9.42
CA ASN A 128 -8.31 9.19 9.83
C ASN A 128 -9.12 7.90 10.04
N ILE A 129 -8.43 6.80 10.34
CA ILE A 129 -9.02 5.49 10.69
C ILE A 129 -8.32 4.88 11.90
N GLU A 130 -8.86 3.77 12.42
CA GLU A 130 -8.20 3.00 13.46
C GLU A 130 -6.84 2.45 13.00
N LYS A 131 -5.88 2.41 13.93
CA LYS A 131 -4.53 1.90 13.66
C LYS A 131 -4.52 0.39 13.45
N SER A 132 -3.49 -0.08 12.76
CA SER A 132 -3.22 -1.50 12.59
C SER A 132 -3.00 -2.21 13.94
N VAL A 133 -3.72 -3.31 14.15
CA VAL A 133 -3.63 -4.18 15.34
C VAL A 133 -3.19 -5.60 14.99
N TYR A 134 -3.17 -5.98 13.71
CA TYR A 134 -2.58 -7.23 13.22
C TYR A 134 -2.00 -7.03 11.82
N TYR A 135 -1.08 -7.92 11.42
CA TYR A 135 -0.30 -7.74 10.21
C TYR A 135 -0.13 -9.04 9.41
N PHE A 136 -0.14 -8.92 8.08
CA PHE A 136 0.22 -9.98 7.14
C PHE A 136 1.53 -9.64 6.45
N LYS A 137 2.46 -10.59 6.41
CA LYS A 137 3.79 -10.42 5.80
C LYS A 137 3.91 -11.20 4.49
N ASN A 138 4.39 -10.52 3.47
CA ASN A 138 4.80 -11.07 2.18
C ASN A 138 6.19 -10.53 1.82
N GLU A 139 7.24 -11.35 1.97
CA GLU A 139 8.64 -10.93 1.77
C GLU A 139 8.99 -9.67 2.57
N GLU A 140 9.41 -8.58 1.92
CA GLU A 140 9.71 -7.28 2.54
C GLU A 140 8.46 -6.44 2.88
N LEU A 141 7.27 -6.90 2.51
CA LEU A 141 6.02 -6.17 2.65
C LEU A 141 5.20 -6.61 3.87
N TYR A 142 4.59 -5.64 4.54
CA TYR A 142 3.60 -5.88 5.59
C TYR A 142 2.32 -5.11 5.28
N PHE A 143 1.19 -5.80 5.34
CA PHE A 143 -0.15 -5.21 5.33
C PHE A 143 -0.65 -5.16 6.76
N GLY A 144 -0.85 -3.96 7.30
CA GLY A 144 -1.42 -3.73 8.62
C GLY A 144 -2.92 -3.50 8.53
N PHE A 145 -3.65 -4.09 9.46
CA PHE A 145 -5.10 -4.06 9.49
C PHE A 145 -5.62 -3.72 10.89
N ASN A 146 -6.71 -2.96 10.93
CA ASN A 146 -7.37 -2.57 12.18
C ASN A 146 -8.36 -3.64 12.67
N SER A 147 -9.09 -3.34 13.75
CA SER A 147 -10.10 -4.24 14.36
C SER A 147 -11.20 -4.69 13.39
N ASN A 148 -11.52 -3.85 12.40
CA ASN A 148 -12.58 -4.07 11.42
C ASN A 148 -12.08 -4.80 10.17
N LYS A 149 -10.82 -5.28 10.18
CA LYS A 149 -10.13 -5.87 9.03
C LYS A 149 -9.93 -4.93 7.85
N GLU A 150 -9.98 -3.63 8.10
CA GLU A 150 -9.69 -2.61 7.10
C GLU A 150 -8.19 -2.44 6.96
N LEU A 151 -7.71 -2.28 5.72
CA LEU A 151 -6.31 -1.94 5.46
C LEU A 151 -5.98 -0.58 6.08
N SER A 152 -5.01 -0.57 6.99
CA SER A 152 -4.67 0.62 7.78
C SER A 152 -3.20 1.00 7.76
N SER A 153 -2.33 0.14 7.24
CA SER A 153 -0.97 0.53 6.87
C SER A 153 -0.35 -0.42 5.85
N ILE A 154 0.63 0.08 5.10
CA ILE A 154 1.53 -0.73 4.27
C ILE A 154 2.95 -0.40 4.67
N HIS A 155 3.72 -1.42 5.05
CA HIS A 155 5.12 -1.26 5.41
C HIS A 155 5.97 -1.96 4.36
N LEU A 156 6.99 -1.26 3.89
CA LEU A 156 7.99 -1.77 2.98
C LEU A 156 9.34 -1.70 3.70
N THR A 157 10.00 -2.84 3.81
CA THR A 157 11.22 -3.02 4.60
C THR A 157 12.41 -3.38 3.73
N ASN A 158 13.60 -3.49 4.33
CA ASN A 158 14.84 -3.80 3.60
C ASN A 158 15.16 -2.80 2.47
N ILE A 159 14.73 -1.54 2.63
CA ILE A 159 15.02 -0.48 1.67
C ILE A 159 16.47 -0.04 1.85
N THR A 160 17.17 0.15 0.74
CA THR A 160 18.57 0.58 0.73
C THR A 160 18.71 2.06 1.09
N ALA A 161 19.91 2.46 1.52
CA ALA A 161 20.18 3.86 1.82
C ALA A 161 20.01 4.76 0.58
N GLU A 162 20.33 4.27 -0.63
CA GLU A 162 20.17 5.01 -1.87
C GLU A 162 18.68 5.28 -2.17
N GLU A 163 17.82 4.27 -2.06
CA GLU A 163 16.38 4.41 -2.24
C GLU A 163 15.75 5.36 -1.21
N VAL A 164 16.19 5.30 0.06
CA VAL A 164 15.76 6.25 1.09
C VAL A 164 16.14 7.69 0.70
N GLU A 165 17.34 7.92 0.17
CA GLU A 165 17.77 9.25 -0.28
C GLU A 165 17.00 9.73 -1.51
N ILE A 166 16.63 8.84 -2.44
CA ILE A 166 15.72 9.15 -3.55
C ILE A 166 14.40 9.70 -2.99
N ILE A 167 13.81 9.05 -1.99
CA ILE A 167 12.54 9.49 -1.41
C ILE A 167 12.68 10.87 -0.75
N LYS A 168 13.74 11.06 0.05
CA LYS A 168 14.00 12.32 0.75
C LYS A 168 14.23 13.48 -0.21
N ARG A 169 14.93 13.25 -1.32
CA ARG A 169 15.29 14.29 -2.29
C ARG A 169 14.13 14.71 -3.19
N ASN A 170 13.31 13.76 -3.63
CA ASN A 170 12.30 14.02 -4.67
C ASN A 170 10.91 14.31 -4.10
N PHE A 171 10.58 13.80 -2.91
CA PHE A 171 9.22 13.93 -2.37
C PHE A 171 9.14 14.64 -1.01
N SER A 172 10.25 14.82 -0.29
CA SER A 172 10.27 15.37 1.07
C SER A 172 10.81 16.81 1.17
N VAL A 173 10.64 17.60 0.11
CA VAL A 173 11.13 18.99 -0.02
C VAL A 173 9.98 19.98 0.16
#